data_AF-A0A9D6F1P0-F1
#
_entry.id   AF-A0A9D6F1P0-F1
#
_cell.length_a   1.000
_cell.length_b   1.000
_cell.length_c   1.000
_cell.angle_alpha   90.00
_cell.angle_beta   90.00
_cell.angle_gamma   90.00
#
_symmetry.space_group_name_H-M   'P 1'
#
loop_
_entity.id
_entity.type
_entity.pdbx_description
1 polymer ?
#
loop_
_entity_poly.entity_id
_entity_poly.type
_entity_poly.pdbx_seq_one_letter_code
_entity_poly.pdbx_strand_id
1 'polypeptide(L)' 'MKGPRSRHRFNVLRIWECPRCRRRVFEPARVAHRTCVCQGKDRPTWMRLIELPPPYRSKPGAPESVDAGLPAEAPTV' A
#
# COMPACT_ATOMS: atom_id res chain seq x y z
N MET A 1 25.63 -6.58 28.73
CA MET A 1 25.18 -6.68 27.32
C MET A 1 24.49 -5.38 26.92
N LYS A 2 24.90 -4.75 25.81
CA LYS A 2 24.30 -3.51 25.27
C LYS A 2 23.21 -3.95 24.29
N GLY A 3 21.94 -3.80 24.67
CA GLY A 3 20.79 -4.21 23.85
C GLY A 3 20.74 -3.46 22.51
N PRO A 4 19.99 -4.00 21.51
CA PRO A 4 19.96 -3.44 20.16
C PRO A 4 19.55 -1.95 20.20
N ARG A 5 20.50 -1.07 19.88
CA ARG A 5 20.32 0.40 19.87
C ARG A 5 19.73 0.92 18.56
N SER A 6 19.06 0.07 17.80
CA SER A 6 18.36 0.52 16.60
C SER A 6 16.95 0.99 16.94
N ARG A 7 16.78 2.30 17.13
CA ARG A 7 15.45 2.93 17.08
C ARG A 7 15.18 3.35 15.64
N HIS A 8 14.75 2.42 14.80
CA HIS A 8 14.27 2.77 13.46
C HIS A 8 13.02 3.66 13.61
N ARG A 9 13.11 4.90 13.15
CA ARG A 9 11.95 5.79 13.04
C ARG A 9 11.32 5.55 11.68
N PHE A 10 10.31 4.68 11.64
CA PHE A 10 9.50 4.49 10.44
C PHE A 10 8.55 5.68 10.28
N ASN A 11 8.63 6.37 9.15
CA ASN A 11 7.63 7.38 8.78
C ASN A 11 6.42 6.68 8.16
N VAL A 12 5.45 6.33 9.00
CA VAL A 12 4.19 5.72 8.55
C VAL A 12 3.24 6.81 8.07
N LEU A 13 3.02 6.86 6.75
CA LEU A 13 2.11 7.81 6.11
C LEU A 13 0.84 7.09 5.63
N ARG A 14 -0.30 7.77 5.77
CA ARG A 14 -1.60 7.39 5.22
C ARG A 14 -1.79 8.03 3.86
N ILE A 15 -2.47 7.34 2.95
CA ILE A 15 -2.75 7.81 1.60
C ILE A 15 -4.21 8.25 1.51
N TRP A 16 -4.44 9.51 1.14
CA TRP A 16 -5.76 10.05 0.89
C TRP A 16 -5.96 10.26 -0.61
N GLU A 17 -7.10 9.86 -1.17
CA GLU A 17 -7.43 10.07 -2.58
C GLU A 17 -8.71 10.90 -2.75
N CYS A 18 -8.68 11.88 -3.65
CA CYS A 18 -9.89 12.63 -4.01
C CYS A 18 -10.75 11.79 -4.98
N PRO A 19 -12.04 11.55 -4.70
CA PRO A 19 -12.90 10.77 -5.58
C PRO A 19 -13.18 11.47 -6.93
N ARG A 20 -12.99 12.80 -7.01
CA ARG A 20 -13.26 13.59 -8.22
C ARG A 20 -12.06 13.63 -9.17
N CYS A 21 -10.92 14.14 -8.69
CA CYS A 21 -9.74 14.36 -9.51
C CYS A 21 -8.65 13.30 -9.33
N ARG A 22 -8.89 12.27 -8.50
CA ARG A 22 -7.95 11.18 -8.19
C ARG A 22 -6.60 11.62 -7.61
N ARG A 23 -6.46 12.89 -7.20
CA ARG A 23 -5.26 13.38 -6.51
C ARG A 23 -5.02 12.59 -5.24
N ARG A 24 -3.78 12.14 -5.05
CA ARG A 24 -3.32 11.44 -3.84
C ARG A 24 -2.46 12.36 -2.98
N VAL A 25 -2.62 12.26 -1.67
CA VAL A 25 -1.83 13.01 -0.68
C VAL A 25 -1.41 12.05 0.42
N PHE A 26 -0.15 12.16 0.84
CA PHE A 26 0.43 11.36 1.91
C PHE A 26 0.49 12.20 3.18
N GLU A 27 -0.13 11.74 4.26
CA GLU A 27 -0.21 12.48 5.51
C GLU A 27 0.15 11.59 6.71
N PRO A 28 0.69 12.14 7.81
CA PRO A 28 0.93 11.37 9.02
C PRO A 28 -0.35 10.77 9.61
N ALA A 29 -0.23 9.66 10.33
CA ALA A 29 -1.37 8.97 10.94
C ALA A 29 -2.24 9.81 11.90
N ARG A 30 -1.73 10.95 12.41
CA ARG A 30 -2.51 11.89 13.23
C ARG A 30 -3.58 12.66 12.45
N VAL A 31 -3.45 12.72 11.11
CA VAL A 31 -4.43 13.39 10.25
C VAL A 31 -5.62 12.45 10.05
N ALA A 32 -6.76 12.81 10.64
CA ALA A 32 -8.00 12.03 10.59
C ALA A 32 -8.88 12.36 9.38
N HIS A 33 -8.76 13.56 8.80
CA HIS A 33 -9.59 14.00 7.68
C HIS A 33 -8.78 14.86 6.70
N ARG A 34 -9.14 14.79 5.42
CA ARG A 34 -8.52 15.60 4.36
C ARG A 34 -9.54 16.03 3.31
N THR A 35 -9.45 17.27 2.86
CA THR A 35 -10.27 17.83 1.79
C THR A 35 -9.40 18.17 0.57
N CYS A 36 -10.00 18.05 -0.62
CA CYS A 36 -9.44 18.51 -1.88
C CYS A 36 -10.22 19.72 -2.38
N VAL A 37 -9.52 20.75 -2.84
CA VAL A 37 -10.11 22.00 -3.38
C VAL A 37 -10.13 22.02 -4.91
N CYS A 38 -10.19 20.85 -5.56
CA CYS A 38 -10.18 20.75 -7.02
C CYS A 38 -11.41 21.37 -7.69
N GLN A 39 -12.48 21.64 -6.93
CA GLN A 39 -13.69 22.33 -7.38
C GLN A 39 -13.76 23.79 -6.87
N GLY A 40 -12.64 24.33 -6.38
CA GLY A 40 -12.59 25.63 -5.70
C GLY A 40 -12.59 25.51 -4.18
N LYS A 41 -12.30 26.64 -3.50
CA LYS A 41 -12.25 26.69 -2.03
C LYS A 41 -13.64 26.62 -1.39
N ASP A 42 -14.67 27.08 -2.09
CA ASP A 42 -16.05 27.12 -1.59
C ASP A 42 -16.76 25.76 -1.68
N ARG A 43 -16.18 24.80 -2.40
CA ARG A 43 -16.71 23.44 -2.58
C ARG A 43 -15.65 22.38 -2.28
N PRO A 44 -15.19 22.27 -1.03
CA PRO A 44 -14.21 21.26 -0.65
C PRO A 44 -14.80 19.85 -0.82
N THR A 45 -14.04 18.97 -1.45
CA THR A 45 -14.40 17.55 -1.60
C THR A 45 -13.68 16.75 -0.52
N TRP A 46 -14.42 15.99 0.29
CA TRP A 46 -13.81 15.04 1.23
C TRP A 46 -13.05 13.94 0.48
N MET A 47 -11.80 13.72 0.88
CA MET A 47 -10.97 12.66 0.34
C MET A 47 -11.25 11.35 1.07
N ARG A 48 -11.07 10.22 0.38
CA ARG A 48 -11.17 8.88 0.97
C ARG A 48 -9.79 8.40 1.40
N LEU A 49 -9.71 7.80 2.58
CA LEU A 49 -8.51 7.10 3.03
C LEU A 49 -8.37 5.80 2.21
N ILE A 50 -7.20 5.59 1.61
CA ILE A 50 -6.86 4.33 0.96
C ILE A 50 -6.16 3.45 2.00
N GLU A 51 -6.88 2.44 2.46
CA GLU A 51 -6.32 1.36 3.26
C GLU A 51 -6.00 0.19 2.32
N LEU A 52 -4.73 -0.24 2.31
CA LEU A 52 -4.40 -1.50 1.67
C LEU A 52 -4.97 -2.62 2.55
N PRO A 53 -5.56 -3.67 1.96
CA PRO A 53 -5.88 -4.86 2.74
C PRO A 53 -4.60 -5.34 3.43
N PRO A 54 -4.69 -5.87 4.67
CA PRO A 54 -3.52 -6.41 5.34
C PRO A 54 -2.86 -7.44 4.41
N PRO A 55 -1.52 -7.48 4.34
CA PRO A 55 -0.85 -8.52 3.58
C PRO A 55 -1.40 -9.86 4.07
N TYR A 56 -1.84 -10.70 3.13
CA TYR A 56 -2.37 -12.02 3.43
C TYR A 56 -1.35 -12.70 4.34
N ARG A 57 -1.71 -12.98 5.59
CA ARG A 57 -0.85 -13.78 6.46
C ARG A 57 -0.81 -15.15 5.80
N SER A 58 0.29 -15.46 5.12
CA SER A 58 0.60 -16.84 4.76
C SER A 58 0.43 -17.65 6.04
N LYS A 59 -0.56 -18.55 6.07
CA LYS A 59 -0.68 -19.48 7.19
C LYS A 59 0.67 -20.20 7.28
N PRO A 60 1.33 -20.23 8.46
CA PRO A 60 2.52 -21.04 8.62
C PRO A 60 2.14 -22.48 8.27
N GLY A 61 2.69 -23.03 7.18
CA GLY A 61 2.44 -24.40 6.74
C GLY A 61 1.53 -24.61 5.53
N ALA A 62 1.25 -23.59 4.70
CA ALA A 62 0.75 -23.89 3.35
C ALA A 62 1.90 -24.53 2.53
N PRO A 63 1.75 -25.76 2.00
CA PRO A 63 2.78 -26.34 1.15
C PRO A 63 2.93 -25.48 -0.11
N GLU A 64 4.15 -25.08 -0.43
CA GLU A 64 4.49 -24.57 -1.75
C GLU A 64 4.09 -25.64 -2.77
N SER A 65 2.99 -25.42 -3.49
CA SER A 65 2.71 -26.16 -4.70
C SER A 65 3.78 -25.74 -5.71
N VAL A 66 4.83 -26.55 -5.80
CA VAL A 66 5.71 -26.60 -6.97
C VAL A 66 4.85 -26.98 -8.16
N ASP A 67 4.45 -25.98 -8.96
CA ASP A 67 3.86 -26.22 -10.27
C ASP A 67 4.96 -26.80 -11.16
N ALA A 68 5.00 -28.13 -11.22
CA ALA A 68 5.70 -28.87 -12.24
C ALA A 68 4.94 -28.69 -13.56
N GLY A 69 5.48 -27.85 -14.44
CA GLY A 69 4.90 -27.61 -15.77
C GLY A 69 5.93 -27.10 -16.77
N LEU A 70 6.94 -27.92 -17.08
CA LEU A 70 7.70 -27.81 -18.33
C LEU A 70 6.76 -28.06 -19.53
N PRO A 71 7.06 -27.51 -20.72
CA PRO A 71 7.81 -28.34 -21.64
C PRO A 71 8.98 -27.63 -22.32
N ALA A 72 10.00 -28.44 -22.58
CA ALA A 72 11.08 -28.15 -23.50
C ALA A 72 10.57 -28.18 -24.94
N GLU A 73 10.80 -27.12 -25.70
CA GLU A 73 10.96 -27.22 -27.15
C GLU A 73 12.42 -26.88 -27.48
N ALA A 74 13.15 -27.90 -27.93
CA ALA A 74 14.48 -27.76 -28.50
C ALA A 74 14.37 -27.18 -29.93
N PRO A 75 15.32 -26.34 -30.38
CA PRO A 75 15.36 -25.91 -31.76
C PRO A 75 15.96 -27.04 -32.62
N THR A 76 15.27 -27.44 -33.69
CA THR A 76 15.90 -28.20 -34.77
C THR A 76 15.76 -27.44 -36.07
N VAL A 77 16.89 -27.41 -36.80
CA VAL A 77 17.24 -26.71 -38.05
C VAL A 77 16.30 -27.03 -39.20
#